data_AF-A0A2A9F8W7-F1
#
_entry.id   AF-A0A2A9F8W7-F1
#
_cell.length_a   1.000
_cell.length_b   1.000
_cell.length_c   1.000
_cell.angle_alpha   90.00
_cell.angle_beta   90.00
_cell.angle_gamma   90.00
#
_symmetry.space_group_name_H-M   'P 1'
#
loop_
_entity.id
_entity.type
_entity.pdbx_description
1 polymer ?
#
loop_
_entity_poly.entity_id
_entity_poly.type
_entity_poly.pdbx_seq_one_letter_code
_entity_poly.pdbx_strand_id
1 'polypeptide(L)'
;MYSVCMSRINVYVPDELAERVKAAGLNVSALVQAALSDALQRQATDAWLDALPVPRHKVSHEAVMDAMDAARAELGDVSDA
;
A
#
# COMPACT_ATOMS: atom_id res chain seq x y z
N MET A 1 6.15 -27.46 -2.99
CA MET A 1 7.51 -26.90 -2.81
C MET A 1 7.65 -25.75 -3.81
N TYR A 2 7.29 -24.54 -3.38
CA TYR A 2 7.32 -23.34 -4.23
C TYR A 2 8.74 -22.76 -4.16
N SER A 3 9.49 -22.86 -5.25
CA SER A 3 10.76 -22.16 -5.39
C SER A 3 10.45 -20.68 -5.59
N VAL A 4 10.93 -19.83 -4.67
CA VAL A 4 10.95 -18.39 -4.89
C VAL A 4 12.01 -18.13 -5.97
N CYS A 5 11.61 -18.05 -7.23
CA CYS A 5 12.50 -17.56 -8.29
C CYS A 5 12.76 -16.07 -8.06
N MET A 6 13.99 -15.73 -7.68
CA MET A 6 14.45 -14.35 -7.67
C MET A 6 14.77 -13.94 -9.12
N SER A 7 13.93 -13.08 -9.69
CA SER A 7 14.21 -12.46 -10.99
C SER A 7 15.36 -11.47 -10.85
N ARG A 8 16.32 -11.52 -11.77
CA ARG A 8 17.49 -10.62 -11.76
C ARG A 8 17.17 -9.34 -12.52
N ILE A 9 17.38 -8.20 -11.86
CA ILE A 9 17.30 -6.86 -12.46
C ILE A 9 18.70 -6.25 -12.42
N ASN A 10 19.17 -5.72 -13.56
CA ASN A 10 20.40 -4.93 -13.59
C ASN A 10 20.04 -3.45 -13.52
N VAL A 11 20.67 -2.72 -12.59
CA VAL A 11 20.48 -1.28 -12.40
C VAL A 11 21.81 -0.59 -12.63
N TYR A 12 21.81 0.45 -13.46
CA TYR A 12 22.98 1.26 -13.74
C TYR A 12 22.98 2.48 -12.84
N VAL A 13 24.14 2.76 -12.23
CA VAL A 13 24.35 3.90 -11.34
C VAL A 13 25.63 4.63 -11.75
N PRO A 14 25.76 5.93 -11.47
CA PRO A 14 27.01 6.66 -11.71
C PRO A 14 28.18 6.02 -10.94
N ASP A 15 29.38 6.04 -11.54
CA ASP A 15 30.57 5.40 -10.99
C ASP A 15 30.93 5.91 -9.59
N GLU A 16 30.81 7.22 -9.35
CA GLU A 16 31.04 7.83 -8.04
C GLU A 16 30.10 7.26 -6.97
N LEU A 17 28.85 6.97 -7.34
CA LEU A 17 27.87 6.38 -6.43
C LEU A 17 28.20 4.91 -6.17
N ALA A 18 28.59 4.17 -7.21
CA ALA A 18 29.00 2.77 -7.08
C ALA A 18 30.19 2.61 -6.12
N GLU A 19 31.21 3.46 -6.24
CA GLU A 19 32.37 3.44 -5.36
C GLU A 19 32.00 3.76 -3.91
N ARG A 20 31.14 4.77 -3.69
CA ARG A 20 30.65 5.10 -2.34
C ARG A 20 29.86 3.96 -1.71
N VAL A 21 28.98 3.32 -2.49
CA VAL A 21 28.18 2.18 -2.05
C VAL A 21 29.07 0.99 -1.68
N LYS A 22 30.09 0.71 -2.50
CA LYS A 22 31.06 -0.36 -2.27
C LYS A 22 31.91 -0.09 -1.04
N ALA A 23 32.41 1.14 -0.88
CA ALA A 23 33.19 1.55 0.29
C ALA A 23 32.38 1.46 1.58
N ALA A 24 31.07 1.74 1.51
CA ALA A 24 30.15 1.63 2.65
C ALA A 24 29.64 0.20 2.91
N GLY A 25 29.96 -0.79 2.06
CA GLY A 25 29.54 -2.18 2.22
C GLY A 25 28.02 -2.38 2.19
N LEU A 26 27.28 -1.51 1.50
CA LEU A 26 25.82 -1.54 1.52
C LEU A 26 25.27 -2.73 0.73
N ASN A 27 24.21 -3.37 1.27
CA ASN A 27 23.46 -4.40 0.55
C ASN A 27 22.54 -3.75 -0.48
N VAL A 28 23.06 -3.53 -1.69
CA VAL A 28 22.35 -2.88 -2.80
C VAL A 28 21.06 -3.60 -3.15
N SER A 29 21.08 -4.94 -3.17
CA SER A 29 19.90 -5.73 -3.50
C SER A 29 18.77 -5.48 -2.51
N ALA A 30 19.07 -5.48 -1.20
CA ALA A 30 18.06 -5.21 -0.16
C ALA A 30 17.52 -3.77 -0.24
N LEU A 31 18.40 -2.79 -0.47
CA LEU A 31 17.99 -1.39 -0.62
C LEU A 31 17.10 -1.17 -1.85
N VAL A 32 17.48 -1.74 -2.99
CA VAL A 32 16.69 -1.66 -4.22
C VAL A 32 15.35 -2.36 -4.05
N GLN A 33 15.30 -3.54 -3.43
CA GLN A 33 14.04 -4.25 -3.16
C GLN A 33 13.10 -3.45 -2.25
N ALA A 34 13.63 -2.83 -1.20
CA ALA A 34 12.86 -1.98 -0.31
C ALA A 34 12.33 -0.74 -1.03
N ALA A 35 13.19 -0.06 -1.80
CA ALA A 35 12.81 1.12 -2.57
C ALA A 35 11.75 0.80 -3.63
N LEU A 36 11.89 -0.32 -4.34
CA LEU A 36 10.91 -0.76 -5.32
C LEU A 36 9.57 -1.12 -4.67
N SER A 37 9.57 -1.80 -3.52
CA SER A 37 8.32 -2.13 -2.80
C SER A 37 7.60 -0.88 -2.32
N ASP A 38 8.33 0.09 -1.77
CA ASP A 38 7.76 1.36 -1.31
C ASP A 38 7.21 2.18 -2.49
N ALA A 39 7.93 2.26 -3.61
CA ALA A 39 7.45 2.91 -4.82
C ALA A 39 6.16 2.27 -5.36
N LEU A 40 6.11 0.93 -5.39
CA LEU A 40 4.92 0.19 -5.83
C LEU A 40 3.74 0.39 -4.87
N GLN A 41 3.98 0.42 -3.56
CA GLN A 41 2.92 0.64 -2.57
C GLN A 41 2.29 2.03 -2.71
N ARG A 42 3.11 3.05 -2.97
CA ARG A 42 2.63 4.41 -3.26
C ARG A 42 1.76 4.42 -4.51
N GLN A 43 2.25 3.84 -5.60
CA GLN A 43 1.48 3.74 -6.85
C GLN A 43 0.19 2.92 -6.70
N ALA A 44 0.21 1.86 -5.90
CA ALA A 44 -0.99 1.05 -5.64
C ALA A 44 -2.05 1.85 -4.87
N THR A 45 -1.63 2.71 -3.94
CA THR A 45 -2.53 3.61 -3.21
C THR A 45 -3.17 4.62 -4.15
N ASP A 46 -2.37 5.25 -5.01
CA ASP A 46 -2.87 6.21 -6.00
C ASP A 46 -3.81 5.54 -7.01
N ALA A 47 -3.43 4.37 -7.54
CA ALA A 47 -4.26 3.60 -8.45
C ALA A 47 -5.58 3.13 -7.81
N TRP A 48 -5.56 2.79 -6.52
CA TRP A 48 -6.77 2.47 -5.78
C TRP A 48 -7.68 3.69 -5.62
N LEU A 49 -7.12 4.87 -5.30
CA LEU A 49 -7.86 6.12 -5.21
C LEU A 49 -8.49 6.51 -6.55
N ASP A 50 -7.74 6.38 -7.64
CA ASP A 50 -8.21 6.66 -9.00
C ASP A 50 -9.33 5.69 -9.44
N ALA A 51 -9.33 4.46 -8.91
CA ALA A 51 -10.37 3.48 -9.17
C ALA A 51 -11.67 3.75 -8.38
N LEU A 52 -11.66 4.64 -7.38
CA LEU A 52 -12.86 4.95 -6.61
C LEU A 52 -13.86 5.72 -7.48
N PRO A 53 -15.15 5.37 -7.44
CA PRO A 53 -16.18 6.12 -8.13
C PRO A 53 -16.26 7.54 -7.53
N VAL A 54 -16.43 8.54 -8.39
CA VAL A 54 -16.61 9.93 -7.95
C VAL A 54 -17.85 10.01 -7.05
N PRO A 55 -17.75 10.55 -5.82
CA PRO A 55 -18.88 10.66 -4.91
C PRO A 55 -20.00 11.49 -5.54
N ARG A 56 -21.20 10.92 -5.60
CA ARG A 56 -22.37 11.57 -6.21
C ARG A 56 -22.91 12.75 -5.37
N HIS A 57 -22.63 12.75 -4.07
CA HIS A 57 -23.07 13.76 -3.12
C HIS A 57 -22.16 13.74 -1.89
N LYS A 58 -22.10 14.86 -1.16
CA LYS A 58 -21.40 14.95 0.12
C LYS A 58 -22.33 14.44 1.23
N VAL A 59 -21.82 13.55 2.09
CA VAL A 59 -22.53 13.08 3.28
C VAL A 59 -21.81 13.64 4.50
N SER A 60 -22.55 14.15 5.49
CA SER A 60 -21.95 14.63 6.73
C SER A 60 -21.45 13.46 7.58
N HIS A 61 -20.42 13.70 8.39
CA HIS A 61 -19.91 12.68 9.31
C HIS A 61 -21.01 12.19 10.28
N GLU A 62 -21.81 13.11 10.81
CA GLU A 62 -22.95 12.81 11.69
C GLU A 62 -23.94 11.85 11.05
N ALA A 63 -24.36 12.10 9.81
CA ALA A 63 -25.29 11.21 9.10
C ALA A 63 -24.71 9.81 8.86
N VAL A 64 -23.38 9.68 8.70
CA VAL A 64 -22.73 8.37 8.60
C VAL A 64 -22.74 7.65 9.94
N MET A 65 -22.44 8.36 11.03
CA MET A 65 -22.42 7.77 12.37
C MET A 65 -23.81 7.30 12.78
N ASP A 66 -24.84 8.13 12.57
CA ASP A 66 -26.23 7.78 12.84
C ASP A 66 -26.67 6.52 12.06
N ALA A 67 -26.29 6.42 10.79
CA ALA A 67 -26.60 5.25 9.97
C ALA A 67 -25.88 3.98 10.47
N MET A 68 -24.62 4.09 10.93
CA MET A 68 -23.89 2.95 11.49
C MET A 68 -24.46 2.51 12.84
N ASP A 69 -24.86 3.45 13.68
CA ASP A 69 -25.47 3.16 14.98
C ASP A 69 -26.85 2.51 14.81
N ALA A 70 -27.65 2.99 13.86
CA ALA A 70 -28.91 2.35 13.47
C ALA A 70 -28.69 0.90 12.99
N ALA A 71 -27.74 0.68 12.08
CA ALA A 71 -27.41 -0.67 11.59
C ALA A 71 -26.92 -1.61 12.71
N ARG A 72 -26.18 -1.08 13.70
CA ARG A 72 -25.74 -1.84 14.87
C ARG A 72 -26.91 -2.22 15.77
N ALA A 73 -27.84 -1.30 16.00
CA ALA A 73 -29.04 -1.56 16.79
C ALA A 73 -29.89 -2.68 16.14
N GLU A 74 -30.07 -2.62 14.82
CA GLU A 74 -30.76 -3.67 14.05
C GLU A 74 -30.06 -5.03 14.16
N LEU A 75 -28.72 -5.07 14.13
CA LEU A 75 -27.96 -6.33 14.24
C LEU A 75 -27.97 -6.91 15.67
N GLY A 76 -27.98 -6.05 16.69
CA GLY A 76 -28.03 -6.44 18.10
C GLY A 76 -29.38 -7.03 18.51
N ASP A 77 -30.47 -6.55 17.90
CA ASP A 77 -31.84 -7.04 18.12
C ASP A 77 -32.04 -8.48 17.60
N VAL A 78 -31.18 -8.96 16.69
CA VAL A 78 -31.20 -10.34 16.17
C VAL A 78 -30.54 -11.36 17.12
N SER A 79 -29.84 -10.90 18.18
CA SER A 79 -29.14 -11.76 19.13
C SER A 79 -30.00 -12.26 20.30
N ASP A 80 -31.23 -11.76 20.46
CA ASP A 80 -32.13 -12.09 21.58
C ASP A 80 -33.38 -12.92 21.15
N ALA A 81 -33.29 -13.63 20.01
CA ALA A 81 -34.34 -14.53 19.50
C ALA A 81 -33.94 -16.01 19.52
#